data_AF-A0A2E1AAR7-F1
#
_entry.id   AF-A0A2E1AAR7-F1
#
_cell.length_a   1.000
_cell.length_b   1.000
_cell.length_c   1.000
_cell.angle_alpha   90.00
_cell.angle_beta   90.00
_cell.angle_gamma   90.00
#
_symmetry.space_group_name_H-M   'P 1'
#
loop_
_entity.id
_entity.type
_entity.pdbx_description
1 polymer ?
#
loop_
_entity_poly.entity_id
_entity_poly.type
_entity_poly.pdbx_seq_one_letter_code
_entity_poly.pdbx_strand_id
1 'polypeptide(L)'
;MKVTLSFTDKPNIEDLRNADIYKSTIDFPDQATYLIGYQERILKIAELISQLSIAAVYLSCKELGIKNQLIAENRTTEVKSTLHHLFNVTILHFSGRRLGKSRNQSKNIKIYAPSIAQLPTHLTSVERRRRRKKSLTSNLKQLNYLSKNDEAQITYRNYLQNLTDQLLMLFNADPNERWDFAGFHPYWLDSNLIKRFNNYSKNLQKEQKQAERNALKKKTGNVHPNTGKGRRPGAIPGEFMGIMFRSQLEIRFATEVESRGLTWIYEEKRLGKGNYLVDFHLPDQMAWVEVKGRFEPRDDFLLREIAKELEQHNERLFVYTSGRPFVVNKDEFQKITREEFWERLLNP
;
A
#
# COMPACT_ATOMS: atom_id res chain seq x y z
N MET A 1 16.31 25.03 1.99
CA MET A 1 14.93 25.54 1.73
C MET A 1 14.10 24.55 0.92
N LYS A 2 12.86 24.25 1.32
CA LYS A 2 12.02 23.23 0.66
C LYS A 2 10.75 23.81 0.04
N VAL A 3 10.64 23.71 -1.28
CA VAL A 3 9.46 24.10 -2.05
C VAL A 3 8.66 22.86 -2.48
N THR A 4 7.36 22.85 -2.23
CA THR A 4 6.46 21.79 -2.65
C THR A 4 5.38 22.33 -3.57
N LEU A 5 5.25 21.72 -4.74
CA LEU A 5 4.22 21.99 -5.73
C LEU A 5 3.21 20.85 -5.69
N SER A 6 1.95 21.19 -5.45
CA SER A 6 0.84 20.24 -5.48
C SER A 6 0.07 20.43 -6.78
N PHE A 7 -0.20 19.34 -7.50
CA PHE A 7 -0.94 19.33 -8.76
C PHE A 7 -2.26 18.59 -8.55
N THR A 8 -3.36 19.18 -8.99
CA THR A 8 -4.72 18.65 -8.79
C THR A 8 -5.59 18.85 -10.03
N ASP A 9 -6.63 18.03 -10.16
CA ASP A 9 -7.63 18.14 -11.22
C ASP A 9 -8.73 19.17 -10.89
N LYS A 10 -8.89 19.48 -9.60
CA LYS A 10 -9.89 20.42 -9.07
C LYS A 10 -9.25 21.66 -8.42
N PRO A 11 -9.95 22.80 -8.47
CA PRO A 11 -9.48 24.08 -7.93
C PRO A 11 -9.64 24.26 -6.42
N ASN A 12 -10.29 23.32 -5.73
CA ASN A 12 -10.32 23.31 -4.27
C ASN A 12 -9.51 22.13 -3.74
N ILE A 13 -8.32 22.41 -3.18
CA ILE A 13 -7.43 21.39 -2.63
C ILE A 13 -7.94 20.78 -1.32
N GLU A 14 -8.83 21.46 -0.60
CA GLU A 14 -9.35 21.00 0.70
C GLU A 14 -10.35 19.85 0.55
N ASP A 15 -11.06 19.81 -0.59
CA ASP A 15 -12.02 18.75 -0.91
C ASP A 15 -11.37 17.48 -1.45
N LEU A 16 -10.04 17.52 -1.68
CA LEU A 16 -9.31 16.44 -2.32
C LEU A 16 -8.69 15.49 -1.30
N ARG A 17 -8.76 14.20 -1.60
CA ARG A 17 -8.04 13.20 -0.80
C ARG A 17 -6.55 13.30 -1.12
N ASN A 18 -5.70 12.90 -0.18
CA ASN A 18 -4.25 12.83 -0.42
C ASN A 18 -3.85 11.99 -1.66
N ALA A 19 -4.70 11.05 -2.07
CA ALA A 19 -4.49 10.24 -3.28
C ALA A 19 -4.72 11.03 -4.57
N ASP A 20 -5.55 12.08 -4.52
CA ASP A 20 -5.92 12.94 -5.66
C ASP A 20 -4.90 14.09 -5.86
N ILE A 21 -3.95 14.25 -4.93
CA ILE A 21 -2.94 15.29 -4.95
C ILE A 21 -1.58 14.71 -5.34
N TYR A 22 -1.05 15.13 -6.49
CA TYR A 22 0.34 14.85 -6.84
C TYR A 22 1.26 15.91 -6.25
N LYS A 23 2.41 15.50 -5.70
CA LYS A 23 3.39 16.43 -5.10
C LYS A 23 4.73 16.28 -5.77
N SER A 24 5.30 17.41 -6.18
CA SER A 24 6.68 17.56 -6.65
C SER A 24 7.41 18.45 -5.65
N THR A 25 8.55 17.99 -5.17
CA THR A 25 9.33 18.70 -4.15
C THR A 25 10.67 19.12 -4.74
N ILE A 26 11.04 20.37 -4.48
CA ILE A 26 12.29 20.97 -4.89
C ILE A 26 13.03 21.42 -3.63
N ASP A 27 14.17 20.81 -3.37
CA ASP A 27 15.04 21.18 -2.26
C ASP A 27 16.16 22.09 -2.80
N PHE A 28 16.18 23.34 -2.32
CA PHE A 28 17.23 24.31 -2.59
C PHE A 28 18.23 24.37 -1.42
N PRO A 29 19.52 24.68 -1.67
CA PRO A 29 20.47 24.96 -0.59
C PRO A 29 19.98 26.12 0.28
N ASP A 30 20.36 26.16 1.55
CA ASP A 30 19.89 27.20 2.48
C ASP A 30 20.39 28.60 2.11
N GLN A 31 21.55 28.65 1.45
CA GLN A 31 22.14 29.86 0.86
C GLN A 31 21.24 30.54 -0.17
N ALA A 32 20.28 29.81 -0.76
CA ALA A 32 19.32 30.39 -1.70
C ALA A 32 18.49 31.51 -1.06
N THR A 33 18.29 31.49 0.26
CA THR A 33 17.55 32.54 0.99
C THR A 33 18.32 33.86 1.10
N TYR A 34 19.62 33.86 0.81
CA TYR A 34 20.46 35.07 0.80
C TYR A 34 20.49 35.77 -0.56
N LEU A 35 19.95 35.15 -1.61
CA LEU A 35 19.90 35.76 -2.93
C LEU A 35 18.86 36.90 -2.96
N ILE A 36 19.24 38.03 -3.55
CA ILE A 36 18.31 39.14 -3.78
C ILE A 36 17.15 38.66 -4.67
N GLY A 37 15.93 38.88 -4.19
CA GLY A 37 14.71 38.53 -4.90
C GLY A 37 14.37 37.04 -4.88
N TYR A 38 14.90 36.23 -3.95
CA TYR A 38 14.65 34.78 -3.94
C TYR A 38 13.15 34.42 -3.79
N GLN A 39 12.37 35.26 -3.10
CA GLN A 39 10.93 35.04 -2.89
C GLN A 39 10.17 35.16 -4.21
N GLU A 40 10.43 36.23 -4.96
CA GLU A 40 9.89 36.51 -6.28
C GLU A 40 10.29 35.42 -7.28
N ARG A 41 11.51 34.89 -7.17
CA ARG A 41 11.96 33.77 -8.01
C ARG A 41 11.19 32.48 -7.72
N ILE A 42 10.91 32.17 -6.46
CA ILE A 42 10.11 30.98 -6.09
C ILE A 42 8.68 31.11 -6.65
N LEU A 43 8.07 32.29 -6.51
CA LEU A 43 6.75 32.56 -7.09
C LEU A 43 6.80 32.44 -8.62
N LYS A 44 7.83 33.00 -9.26
CA LYS A 44 7.99 32.91 -10.72
C LYS A 44 8.21 31.48 -11.20
N ILE A 45 8.95 30.65 -10.45
CA ILE A 45 9.09 29.22 -10.73
C ILE A 45 7.74 28.53 -10.69
N ALA A 46 6.92 28.80 -9.68
CA ALA A 46 5.60 28.20 -9.55
C ALA A 46 4.66 28.62 -10.70
N GLU A 47 4.68 29.91 -11.07
CA GLU A 47 3.95 30.46 -12.21
C GLU A 47 4.39 29.84 -13.54
N LEU A 48 5.70 29.72 -13.80
CA LEU A 48 6.21 29.08 -15.01
C LEU A 48 5.83 27.60 -15.07
N ILE A 49 5.87 26.89 -13.94
CA ILE A 49 5.41 25.51 -13.85
C ILE A 49 3.91 25.40 -14.11
N SER A 50 3.11 26.36 -13.65
CA SER A 50 1.68 26.38 -13.94
C SER A 50 1.41 26.64 -15.43
N GLN A 51 2.18 27.50 -16.10
CA GLN A 51 2.07 27.68 -17.56
C GLN A 51 2.44 26.41 -18.35
N LEU A 52 3.33 25.58 -17.80
CA LEU A 52 3.77 24.33 -18.41
C LEU A 52 2.88 23.13 -18.07
N SER A 53 1.89 23.28 -17.18
CA SER A 53 1.02 22.23 -16.67
C SER A 53 -0.45 22.47 -17.07
N ILE A 54 -1.20 21.40 -17.33
CA ILE A 54 -2.67 21.49 -17.51
C ILE A 54 -3.43 21.35 -16.18
N ALA A 55 -2.75 21.00 -15.09
CA ALA A 55 -3.36 20.82 -13.78
C ALA A 55 -3.44 22.15 -13.01
N ALA A 56 -4.33 22.21 -12.03
CA ALA A 56 -4.28 23.27 -11.03
C ALA A 56 -3.00 23.10 -10.19
N VAL A 57 -2.27 24.20 -9.96
CA VAL A 57 -0.97 24.18 -9.27
C VAL A 57 -1.04 25.00 -8.00
N TYR A 58 -0.61 24.39 -6.90
CA TYR A 58 -0.52 25.03 -5.59
C TYR A 58 0.92 25.03 -5.11
N LEU A 59 1.32 26.12 -4.46
CA LEU A 59 2.63 26.31 -3.87
C LEU A 59 2.56 26.14 -2.34
N SER A 60 3.53 25.44 -1.78
CA SER A 60 3.82 25.46 -0.35
C SER A 60 5.32 25.64 -0.13
N CYS A 61 5.70 26.59 0.73
CA CYS A 61 7.07 26.87 1.12
C CYS A 61 7.08 27.40 2.55
N LYS A 62 7.69 26.65 3.48
CA LYS A 62 7.66 26.98 4.91
C LYS A 62 8.41 28.29 5.19
N GLU A 63 9.54 28.46 4.52
CA GLU A 63 10.45 29.60 4.64
C GLU A 63 9.80 30.91 4.17
N LEU A 64 8.82 30.84 3.27
CA LEU A 64 8.03 31.99 2.81
C LEU A 64 6.70 32.16 3.56
N GLY A 65 6.37 31.27 4.51
CA GLY A 65 5.05 31.26 5.15
C GLY A 65 3.89 30.90 4.21
N ILE A 66 4.18 30.29 3.05
CA ILE A 66 3.18 29.95 2.03
C ILE A 66 2.69 28.52 2.27
N LYS A 67 1.38 28.33 2.43
CA LYS A 67 0.74 27.01 2.58
C LYS A 67 -0.39 26.85 1.57
N ASN A 68 -0.22 25.91 0.64
CA ASN A 68 -1.19 25.56 -0.40
C ASN A 68 -1.79 26.78 -1.12
N GLN A 69 -0.97 27.77 -1.47
CA GLN A 69 -1.44 28.92 -2.25
C GLN A 69 -1.71 28.50 -3.69
N LEU A 70 -2.92 28.70 -4.18
CA LEU A 70 -3.27 28.47 -5.58
C LEU A 70 -2.50 29.46 -6.48
N ILE A 71 -1.79 28.94 -7.46
CA ILE A 71 -1.02 29.74 -8.43
C ILE A 71 -1.78 29.88 -9.74
N ALA A 72 -2.39 28.80 -10.23
CA ALA A 72 -3.26 28.84 -11.39
C ALA A 72 -4.32 27.73 -11.33
N GLU A 73 -5.54 28.09 -11.71
CA GLU A 73 -6.67 27.21 -11.98
C GLU A 73 -6.66 26.87 -13.48
N ASN A 74 -5.75 25.99 -13.92
CA ASN A 74 -5.66 25.65 -15.34
C ASN A 74 -6.83 24.77 -15.82
N ARG A 75 -7.02 24.77 -17.16
CA ARG A 75 -8.16 24.28 -17.97
C ARG A 75 -8.46 22.78 -17.89
N THR A 76 -8.82 22.22 -16.74
CA THR A 76 -9.33 20.83 -16.67
C THR A 76 -10.81 20.70 -17.03
N THR A 77 -11.50 21.79 -17.39
CA THR A 77 -12.96 21.78 -17.62
C THR A 77 -13.40 20.89 -18.79
N GLU A 78 -12.55 20.61 -19.79
CA GLU A 78 -12.98 19.90 -21.01
C GLU A 78 -12.49 18.45 -21.14
N VAL A 79 -11.44 18.04 -20.43
CA VAL A 79 -10.87 16.69 -20.63
C VAL A 79 -11.36 15.74 -19.54
N LYS A 80 -12.30 14.86 -19.89
CA LYS A 80 -12.88 13.80 -19.02
C LYS A 80 -11.84 12.84 -18.40
N SER A 81 -10.57 12.86 -18.83
CA SER A 81 -9.51 12.07 -18.23
C SER A 81 -9.05 12.72 -16.93
N THR A 82 -9.41 12.14 -15.79
CA THR A 82 -8.84 12.50 -14.49
C THR A 82 -7.32 12.39 -14.55
N LEU A 83 -6.60 13.24 -13.80
CA LEU A 83 -5.13 13.20 -13.72
C LEU A 83 -4.61 11.78 -13.50
N HIS A 84 -5.35 10.95 -12.77
CA HIS A 84 -5.09 9.54 -12.49
C HIS A 84 -4.70 8.68 -13.71
N HIS A 85 -5.11 9.05 -14.93
CA HIS A 85 -4.78 8.29 -16.14
C HIS A 85 -3.49 8.76 -16.85
N LEU A 86 -2.92 9.89 -16.44
CA LEU A 86 -1.71 10.44 -17.03
C LEU A 86 -0.48 10.06 -16.20
N PHE A 87 0.15 8.93 -16.53
CA PHE A 87 1.44 8.53 -15.92
C PHE A 87 2.64 9.32 -16.45
N ASN A 88 2.42 10.16 -17.47
CA ASN A 88 3.44 10.97 -18.09
C ASN A 88 3.67 12.22 -17.26
N VAL A 89 4.91 12.37 -16.79
CA VAL A 89 5.39 13.60 -16.18
C VAL A 89 6.51 14.17 -17.04
N THR A 90 6.52 15.49 -17.16
CA THR A 90 7.67 16.18 -17.69
C THR A 90 8.73 16.23 -16.60
N ILE A 91 9.91 15.69 -16.88
CA ILE A 91 11.03 15.68 -15.94
C ILE A 91 12.11 16.63 -16.43
N LEU A 92 12.41 17.62 -15.59
CA LEU A 92 13.61 18.44 -15.69
C LEU A 92 14.70 17.78 -14.85
N HIS A 93 15.76 17.32 -15.50
CA HIS A 93 16.90 16.69 -14.86
C HIS A 93 18.01 17.72 -14.67
N PHE A 94 18.61 17.76 -13.49
CA PHE A 94 19.75 18.60 -13.15
C PHE A 94 20.85 17.72 -12.57
N SER A 95 22.10 18.01 -12.93
CA SER A 95 23.28 17.31 -12.42
C SER A 95 24.15 18.28 -11.63
N GLY A 96 24.49 17.89 -10.42
CA GLY A 96 25.32 18.68 -9.51
C GLY A 96 26.68 18.04 -9.31
N ARG A 97 27.72 18.86 -9.20
CA ARG A 97 29.05 18.47 -8.70
C ARG A 97 29.35 19.30 -7.47
N ARG A 98 29.82 18.65 -6.41
CA ARG A 98 30.26 19.34 -5.20
C ARG A 98 31.78 19.33 -5.16
N LEU A 99 32.39 20.49 -4.93
CA LEU A 99 33.83 20.63 -4.76
C LEU A 99 34.33 19.66 -3.68
N GLY A 100 35.35 18.88 -4.01
CA GLY A 100 35.94 17.87 -3.11
C GLY A 100 35.17 16.55 -2.97
N LYS A 101 34.05 16.32 -3.68
CA LYS A 101 33.36 15.02 -3.69
C LYS A 101 33.43 14.35 -5.07
N SER A 102 33.73 13.05 -5.08
CA SER A 102 33.82 12.25 -6.32
C SER A 102 32.46 11.90 -6.94
N ARG A 103 31.38 11.95 -6.15
CA ARG A 103 30.05 11.49 -6.58
C ARG A 103 29.21 12.66 -7.10
N ASN A 104 28.77 12.54 -8.36
CA ASN A 104 27.78 13.43 -8.94
C ASN A 104 26.44 13.30 -8.21
N GLN A 105 25.78 14.44 -7.98
CA GLN A 105 24.42 14.51 -7.46
C GLN A 105 23.45 14.72 -8.63
N SER A 106 22.17 14.39 -8.42
CA SER A 106 21.12 14.71 -9.37
C SER A 106 19.85 15.16 -8.68
N LYS A 107 19.13 16.07 -9.34
CA LYS A 107 17.80 16.55 -8.95
C LYS A 107 16.87 16.39 -10.13
N ASN A 108 15.64 15.98 -9.85
CA ASN A 108 14.58 15.85 -10.85
C ASN A 108 13.40 16.69 -10.41
N ILE A 109 12.96 17.60 -11.27
CA ILE A 109 11.74 18.37 -11.06
C ILE A 109 10.69 17.80 -11.98
N LYS A 110 9.57 17.40 -11.39
CA LYS A 110 8.46 16.77 -12.10
C LYS A 110 7.36 17.79 -12.27
N ILE A 111 6.94 17.99 -13.52
CA ILE A 111 5.82 18.84 -13.91
C ILE A 111 4.72 17.90 -14.39
N TYR A 112 3.57 17.94 -13.73
CA TYR A 112 2.48 17.03 -14.02
C TYR A 112 1.66 17.49 -15.20
N ALA A 113 1.32 16.54 -16.08
CA ALA A 113 0.43 16.73 -17.22
C ALA A 113 0.81 17.97 -18.06
N PRO A 114 1.92 17.91 -18.82
CA PRO A 114 2.31 19.02 -19.66
C PRO A 114 1.23 19.35 -20.69
N SER A 115 1.14 20.61 -21.12
CA SER A 115 0.29 20.99 -22.25
C SER A 115 0.74 20.26 -23.52
N ILE A 116 0.10 19.12 -23.81
CA ILE A 116 0.49 18.23 -24.93
C ILE A 116 0.37 18.98 -26.26
N ALA A 117 -0.63 19.85 -26.41
CA ALA A 117 -0.85 20.66 -27.60
C ALA A 117 0.33 21.61 -27.90
N GLN A 118 1.10 21.99 -26.89
CA GLN A 118 2.23 22.93 -27.01
C GLN A 118 3.58 22.22 -27.12
N LEU A 119 3.63 20.89 -26.92
CA LEU A 119 4.86 20.13 -27.07
C LEU A 119 5.19 19.97 -28.56
N PRO A 120 6.41 20.32 -28.99
CA PRO A 120 6.85 20.06 -30.36
C PRO A 120 6.64 18.59 -30.76
N THR A 121 5.98 18.36 -31.89
CA THR A 121 5.57 17.01 -32.36
C THR A 121 6.71 16.01 -32.48
N HIS A 122 7.95 16.46 -32.71
CA HIS A 122 9.13 15.59 -32.74
C HIS A 122 9.62 15.14 -31.35
N LEU A 123 9.26 15.86 -30.28
CA LEU A 123 9.43 15.40 -28.91
C LEU A 123 8.33 14.42 -28.51
N THR A 124 7.17 14.49 -29.17
CA THR A 124 5.98 13.64 -28.95
C THR A 124 5.98 12.38 -29.82
N SER A 125 6.62 12.42 -30.99
CA SER A 125 6.76 11.30 -31.92
C SER A 125 7.83 10.31 -31.44
N VAL A 126 7.50 9.62 -30.36
CA VAL A 126 8.27 8.50 -29.85
C VAL A 126 8.13 7.34 -30.83
N GLU A 127 9.03 7.28 -31.84
CA GLU A 127 9.57 5.98 -32.22
C GLU A 127 10.05 5.33 -30.91
N ARG A 128 9.42 4.23 -30.49
CA ARG A 128 9.77 3.42 -29.32
C ARG A 128 11.16 2.76 -29.45
N ARG A 129 12.13 3.41 -30.09
CA ARG A 129 13.48 2.89 -30.29
C ARG A 129 14.26 3.02 -28.99
N ARG A 130 14.56 1.84 -28.43
CA ARG A 130 15.48 1.54 -27.33
C ARG A 130 16.49 2.65 -27.02
N ARG A 131 16.40 3.19 -25.80
CA ARG A 131 17.46 3.73 -24.92
C ARG A 131 18.84 3.94 -25.57
N ARG A 132 18.97 4.77 -26.60
CA ARG A 132 20.29 5.34 -26.92
C ARG A 132 20.46 6.53 -25.99
N LYS A 133 21.42 6.42 -25.06
CA LYS A 133 21.91 7.52 -24.21
C LYS A 133 22.55 8.58 -25.12
N LYS A 134 21.73 9.36 -25.81
CA LYS A 134 22.22 10.57 -26.48
C LYS A 134 22.57 11.61 -25.40
N SER A 135 23.71 12.25 -25.54
CA SER A 135 24.19 13.31 -24.63
C SER A 135 23.22 14.48 -24.62
N LEU A 136 23.01 15.10 -23.47
CA LEU A 136 22.11 16.23 -23.28
C LEU A 136 22.20 17.34 -24.35
N THR A 137 23.42 17.71 -24.74
CA THR A 137 23.65 18.73 -25.78
C THR A 137 22.95 18.38 -27.08
N SER A 138 22.72 17.10 -27.42
CA SER A 138 21.95 16.74 -28.62
C SER A 138 20.44 16.88 -28.44
N ASN A 139 19.92 16.76 -27.21
CA ASN A 139 18.47 16.87 -26.95
C ASN A 139 18.04 18.34 -26.86
N LEU A 140 18.92 19.23 -26.37
CA LEU A 140 18.67 20.68 -26.37
C LEU A 140 19.11 21.39 -27.65
N LYS A 141 20.20 20.95 -28.33
CA LYS A 141 20.53 21.48 -29.67
C LYS A 141 19.40 21.24 -30.68
N GLN A 142 18.55 20.23 -30.46
CA GLN A 142 17.35 20.03 -31.28
C GLN A 142 16.28 21.11 -31.11
N LEU A 143 16.23 21.84 -29.99
CA LEU A 143 15.33 22.99 -29.86
C LEU A 143 15.71 24.15 -30.80
N ASN A 144 16.99 24.25 -31.18
CA ASN A 144 17.47 25.26 -32.13
C ASN A 144 17.29 24.85 -33.61
N TYR A 145 17.05 23.57 -33.91
CA TYR A 145 16.84 23.05 -35.27
C TYR A 145 15.35 22.98 -35.65
N LEU A 146 14.54 23.87 -35.09
CA LEU A 146 13.10 23.90 -35.27
C LEU A 146 12.72 24.96 -36.30
N SER A 147 12.88 24.63 -37.57
CA SER A 147 12.68 25.57 -38.68
C SER A 147 11.22 25.91 -38.99
N LYS A 148 10.23 25.39 -38.23
CA LYS A 148 8.80 25.73 -38.34
C LYS A 148 8.06 25.53 -37.01
N ASN A 149 8.37 26.32 -35.99
CA ASN A 149 7.59 26.30 -34.75
C ASN A 149 6.36 27.19 -34.87
N ASP A 150 5.21 26.65 -34.45
CA ASP A 150 4.03 27.43 -34.11
C ASP A 150 4.32 28.35 -32.91
N GLU A 151 3.65 29.50 -32.81
CA GLU A 151 3.81 30.50 -31.75
C GLU A 151 3.68 29.88 -30.35
N ALA A 152 2.77 28.91 -30.22
CA ALA A 152 2.57 28.14 -29.00
C ALA A 152 3.81 27.34 -28.55
N GLN A 153 4.56 26.76 -29.51
CA GLN A 153 5.78 26.00 -29.22
C GLN A 153 6.95 26.91 -28.84
N ILE A 154 7.05 28.09 -29.48
CA ILE A 154 8.02 29.12 -29.11
C ILE A 154 7.76 29.59 -27.67
N THR A 155 6.50 29.86 -27.36
CA THR A 155 6.07 30.27 -26.02
C THR A 155 6.40 29.20 -24.97
N TYR A 156 6.07 27.93 -25.24
CA TYR A 156 6.41 26.82 -24.35
C TYR A 156 7.91 26.70 -24.11
N ARG A 157 8.72 26.82 -25.17
CA ARG A 157 10.18 26.80 -25.09
C ARG A 157 10.70 27.95 -24.22
N ASN A 158 10.16 29.15 -24.38
CA ASN A 158 10.55 30.31 -23.58
C ASN A 158 10.22 30.11 -22.10
N TYR A 159 9.06 29.54 -21.77
CA TYR A 159 8.72 29.19 -20.39
C TYR A 159 9.68 28.15 -19.82
N LEU A 160 10.03 27.11 -20.58
CA LEU A 160 10.98 26.09 -20.14
C LEU A 160 12.38 26.65 -19.90
N GLN A 161 12.85 27.53 -20.79
CA GLN A 161 14.15 28.19 -20.66
C GLN A 161 14.17 29.07 -19.40
N ASN A 162 13.18 29.96 -19.26
CA ASN A 162 13.05 30.82 -18.10
C ASN A 162 12.98 30.03 -16.80
N LEU A 163 12.22 28.92 -16.78
CA LEU A 163 12.11 28.06 -15.61
C LEU A 163 13.47 27.46 -15.24
N THR A 164 14.19 26.95 -16.23
CA THR A 164 15.51 26.36 -16.04
C THR A 164 16.51 27.37 -15.49
N ASP A 165 16.49 28.59 -16.01
CA ASP A 165 17.38 29.67 -15.56
C ASP A 165 17.09 30.06 -14.10
N GLN A 166 15.81 30.23 -13.73
CA GLN A 166 15.43 30.52 -12.34
C GLN A 166 15.87 29.41 -11.38
N LEU A 167 15.69 28.14 -11.76
CA LEU A 167 16.10 26.99 -10.96
C LEU A 167 17.61 26.91 -10.79
N LEU A 168 18.37 27.13 -11.86
CA LEU A 168 19.83 27.11 -11.81
C LEU A 168 20.39 28.22 -10.93
N MET A 169 19.77 29.40 -10.94
CA MET A 169 20.17 30.47 -10.03
C MET A 169 20.02 30.07 -8.56
N LEU A 170 18.90 29.43 -8.19
CA LEU A 170 18.68 28.97 -6.81
C LEU A 170 19.52 27.74 -6.44
N PHE A 171 19.72 26.79 -7.36
CA PHE A 171 20.56 25.62 -7.11
C PHE A 171 22.04 25.96 -6.95
N ASN A 172 22.55 26.95 -7.69
CA ASN A 172 23.92 27.43 -7.61
C ASN A 172 24.13 28.50 -6.53
N ALA A 173 23.20 28.64 -5.57
CA ALA A 173 23.38 29.58 -4.46
C ALA A 173 24.47 29.15 -3.47
N ASP A 174 24.76 27.85 -3.35
CA ASP A 174 25.92 27.36 -2.60
C ASP A 174 27.17 27.43 -3.49
N PRO A 175 28.19 28.25 -3.16
CA PRO A 175 29.41 28.37 -3.95
C PRO A 175 30.21 27.07 -4.05
N ASN A 176 29.96 26.10 -3.17
CA ASN A 176 30.63 24.80 -3.18
C ASN A 176 29.97 23.77 -4.11
N GLU A 177 28.80 24.08 -4.64
CA GLU A 177 28.05 23.22 -5.54
C GLU A 177 27.89 23.90 -6.90
N ARG A 178 28.11 23.12 -7.96
CA ARG A 178 27.83 23.53 -9.32
C ARG A 178 26.77 22.62 -9.91
N TRP A 179 25.62 23.20 -10.21
CA TRP A 179 24.49 22.57 -10.84
C TRP A 179 24.40 23.02 -12.29
N ASP A 180 24.29 22.05 -13.18
CA ASP A 180 24.01 22.26 -14.59
C ASP A 180 22.67 21.59 -14.93
N PHE A 181 21.93 22.20 -15.86
CA PHE A 181 20.76 21.54 -16.41
C PHE A 181 21.22 20.35 -17.24
N ALA A 182 20.60 19.19 -17.01
CA ALA A 182 21.09 17.88 -17.45
C ALA A 182 20.11 17.14 -18.39
N GLY A 183 18.85 17.57 -18.50
CA GLY A 183 17.84 16.87 -19.32
C GLY A 183 16.44 17.43 -19.27
N PHE A 184 15.73 17.33 -20.40
CA PHE A 184 14.28 17.51 -20.51
C PHE A 184 13.64 16.22 -21.01
N HIS A 185 12.64 15.72 -20.28
CA HIS A 185 12.00 14.44 -20.58
C HIS A 185 10.47 14.55 -20.46
N PRO A 186 9.76 14.93 -21.54
CA PRO A 186 8.33 15.24 -21.49
C PRO A 186 7.40 14.02 -21.34
N TYR A 187 7.91 12.82 -21.56
CA TYR A 187 7.12 11.56 -21.61
C TYR A 187 7.71 10.46 -20.73
N TRP A 188 8.35 10.83 -19.62
CA TRP A 188 8.80 9.82 -18.68
C TRP A 188 7.64 9.33 -17.84
N LEU A 189 7.54 8.01 -17.74
CA LEU A 189 6.61 7.35 -16.85
C LEU A 189 7.16 7.44 -15.42
N ASP A 190 6.38 8.03 -14.51
CA ASP A 190 6.72 8.02 -13.10
C ASP A 190 6.24 6.71 -12.46
N SER A 191 7.18 5.81 -12.14
CA SER A 191 6.87 4.56 -11.44
C SER A 191 6.11 4.76 -10.13
N ASN A 192 6.31 5.88 -9.44
CA ASN A 192 5.57 6.19 -8.22
C ASN A 192 4.11 6.55 -8.50
N LEU A 193 3.82 7.21 -9.62
CA LEU A 193 2.44 7.47 -10.06
C LEU A 193 1.74 6.18 -10.43
N ILE A 194 2.41 5.31 -11.21
CA ILE A 194 1.87 4.00 -11.58
C ILE A 194 1.54 3.18 -10.32
N LYS A 195 2.46 3.14 -9.35
CA LYS A 195 2.25 2.44 -8.07
C LYS A 195 1.08 3.04 -7.29
N ARG A 196 0.97 4.37 -7.21
CA ARG A 196 -0.13 5.07 -6.53
C ARG A 196 -1.47 4.75 -7.18
N PHE A 197 -1.56 4.85 -8.50
CA PHE A 197 -2.76 4.52 -9.26
C PHE A 197 -3.19 3.07 -9.06
N ASN A 198 -2.25 2.12 -9.15
CA ASN A 198 -2.54 0.70 -8.92
C ASN A 198 -3.07 0.45 -7.50
N ASN A 199 -2.53 1.14 -6.50
CA ASN A 199 -3.01 1.05 -5.12
C ASN A 199 -4.41 1.66 -4.96
N TYR A 200 -4.64 2.83 -5.57
CA TYR A 200 -5.95 3.49 -5.58
C TYR A 200 -7.02 2.60 -6.21
N SER A 201 -6.77 2.08 -7.41
CA SER A 201 -7.68 1.16 -8.11
C SER A 201 -7.99 -0.10 -7.31
N LYS A 202 -6.97 -0.68 -6.63
CA LYS A 202 -7.18 -1.83 -5.72
C LYS A 202 -8.05 -1.48 -4.52
N ASN A 203 -7.88 -0.30 -3.92
CA ASN A 203 -8.68 0.13 -2.78
C ASN A 203 -10.13 0.39 -3.20
N LEU A 204 -10.35 1.05 -4.33
CA LEU A 204 -11.68 1.28 -4.89
C LEU A 204 -12.43 -0.04 -5.12
N GLN A 205 -11.75 -1.04 -5.69
CA GLN A 205 -12.32 -2.37 -5.89
C GLN A 205 -12.66 -3.09 -4.57
N LYS A 206 -11.84 -2.91 -3.52
CA LYS A 206 -12.12 -3.47 -2.19
C LYS A 206 -13.33 -2.79 -1.56
N GLU A 207 -13.42 -1.47 -1.63
CA GLU A 207 -14.55 -0.69 -1.13
C GLU A 207 -15.85 -1.07 -1.84
N GLN A 208 -15.82 -1.20 -3.17
CA GLN A 208 -16.97 -1.67 -3.96
C GLN A 208 -17.41 -3.08 -3.54
N LYS A 209 -16.47 -4.04 -3.45
CA LYS A 209 -16.79 -5.40 -2.99
C LYS A 209 -17.33 -5.42 -1.55
N GLN A 210 -16.82 -4.56 -0.68
CA GLN A 210 -17.31 -4.45 0.69
C GLN A 210 -18.72 -3.85 0.73
N ALA A 211 -18.99 -2.81 -0.07
CA ALA A 211 -20.30 -2.22 -0.22
C ALA A 211 -21.32 -3.22 -0.78
N GLU A 212 -20.94 -3.99 -1.81
CA GLU A 212 -21.76 -5.08 -2.37
C GLU A 212 -22.07 -6.15 -1.31
N ARG A 213 -21.06 -6.60 -0.56
CA ARG A 213 -21.24 -7.57 0.55
C ARG A 213 -22.18 -7.01 1.63
N ASN A 214 -22.03 -5.75 2.00
CA ASN A 214 -22.88 -5.10 2.99
C ASN A 214 -24.32 -4.93 2.47
N ALA A 215 -24.49 -4.59 1.19
CA ALA A 215 -25.79 -4.50 0.54
C ALA A 215 -26.48 -5.88 0.45
N LEU A 216 -25.72 -6.93 0.13
CA LEU A 216 -26.21 -8.32 0.14
C LEU A 216 -26.65 -8.74 1.55
N LYS A 217 -25.84 -8.47 2.58
CA LYS A 217 -26.21 -8.74 4.00
C LYS A 217 -27.48 -8.00 4.42
N LYS A 218 -27.66 -6.76 3.96
CA LYS A 218 -28.86 -5.96 4.26
C LYS A 218 -30.11 -6.50 3.54
N LYS A 219 -29.94 -7.10 2.34
CA LYS A 219 -31.01 -7.74 1.58
C LYS A 219 -31.38 -9.13 2.11
N THR A 220 -30.41 -9.91 2.57
CA THR A 220 -30.67 -11.29 3.01
C THR A 220 -31.27 -11.38 4.40
N GLY A 221 -31.36 -10.29 5.17
CA GLY A 221 -32.15 -10.25 6.40
C GLY A 221 -31.90 -11.41 7.37
N ASN A 222 -30.69 -12.00 7.36
CA ASN A 222 -30.42 -13.18 8.16
C ASN A 222 -30.29 -12.76 9.62
N VAL A 223 -31.42 -12.84 10.32
CA VAL A 223 -31.53 -13.16 11.74
C VAL A 223 -30.83 -14.51 11.92
N HIS A 224 -29.50 -14.51 12.01
CA HIS A 224 -28.83 -15.68 12.56
C HIS A 224 -29.25 -15.80 14.02
N PRO A 225 -29.73 -16.97 14.47
CA PRO A 225 -30.08 -17.17 15.87
C PRO A 225 -28.86 -16.84 16.73
N ASN A 226 -29.12 -16.11 17.82
CA ASN A 226 -28.17 -15.81 18.89
C ASN A 226 -27.87 -17.11 19.68
N THR A 227 -27.26 -18.10 19.03
CA THR A 227 -26.73 -19.29 19.70
C THR A 227 -25.21 -19.33 19.51
N GLY A 228 -24.51 -19.50 20.64
CA GLY A 228 -23.06 -19.43 20.76
C GLY A 228 -22.60 -18.32 21.71
N LYS A 229 -22.84 -18.48 23.02
CA LYS A 229 -22.13 -17.71 24.06
C LYS A 229 -20.64 -18.10 23.98
N GLY A 230 -19.79 -17.19 23.51
CA GLY A 230 -18.33 -17.37 23.49
C GLY A 230 -17.60 -17.16 22.16
N ARG A 231 -18.09 -16.27 21.27
CA ARG A 231 -17.44 -16.01 19.98
C ARG A 231 -16.11 -15.25 20.15
N ARG A 232 -15.00 -15.85 19.71
CA ARG A 232 -13.73 -15.14 19.51
C ARG A 232 -13.70 -14.48 18.13
N PRO A 233 -13.22 -13.24 17.98
CA PRO A 233 -13.06 -12.62 16.66
C PRO A 233 -12.04 -13.40 15.82
N GLY A 234 -12.48 -13.95 14.68
CA GLY A 234 -11.60 -14.52 13.64
C GLY A 234 -11.78 -16.00 13.31
N ALA A 235 -12.49 -16.78 14.13
CA ALA A 235 -12.84 -18.16 13.76
C ALA A 235 -14.06 -18.15 12.81
N ILE A 236 -13.96 -18.89 11.69
CA ILE A 236 -15.06 -19.06 10.74
C ILE A 236 -15.84 -20.31 11.16
N PRO A 237 -17.07 -20.17 11.69
CA PRO A 237 -17.91 -21.32 12.00
C PRO A 237 -18.33 -22.03 10.72
N GLY A 238 -18.74 -23.29 10.83
CA GLY A 238 -19.28 -24.05 9.71
C GLY A 238 -20.06 -25.26 10.17
N GLU A 239 -20.83 -25.82 9.25
CA GLU A 239 -21.68 -26.99 9.48
C GLU A 239 -21.01 -28.22 8.86
N PHE A 240 -20.99 -29.33 9.60
CA PHE A 240 -20.57 -30.63 9.09
C PHE A 240 -21.45 -31.72 9.71
N MET A 241 -22.06 -32.55 8.86
CA MET A 241 -23.03 -33.59 9.24
C MET A 241 -24.19 -33.06 10.13
N GLY A 242 -24.68 -31.85 9.84
CA GLY A 242 -25.75 -31.22 10.63
C GLY A 242 -25.32 -30.64 11.97
N ILE A 243 -24.04 -30.74 12.34
CA ILE A 243 -23.47 -30.21 13.58
C ILE A 243 -22.76 -28.89 13.30
N MET A 244 -23.03 -27.87 14.12
CA MET A 244 -22.41 -26.55 14.02
C MET A 244 -21.12 -26.48 14.84
N PHE A 245 -20.00 -26.33 14.15
CA PHE A 245 -18.68 -26.20 14.76
C PHE A 245 -18.28 -24.73 14.94
N ARG A 246 -17.47 -24.47 15.97
CA ARG A 246 -16.96 -23.13 16.32
C ARG A 246 -15.78 -22.72 15.47
N SER A 247 -15.06 -23.66 14.87
CA SER A 247 -13.91 -23.37 14.01
C SER A 247 -13.75 -24.34 12.83
N GLN A 248 -13.07 -23.87 11.78
CA GLN A 248 -12.67 -24.73 10.66
C GLN A 248 -11.69 -25.83 11.06
N LEU A 249 -10.95 -25.66 12.16
CA LEU A 249 -10.02 -26.69 12.64
C LEU A 249 -10.79 -27.87 13.25
N GLU A 250 -11.87 -27.60 13.97
CA GLU A 250 -12.79 -28.63 14.46
C GLU A 250 -13.43 -29.40 13.31
N ILE A 251 -13.90 -28.71 12.27
CA ILE A 251 -14.48 -29.37 11.07
C ILE A 251 -13.46 -30.30 10.42
N ARG A 252 -12.19 -29.86 10.30
CA ARG A 252 -11.12 -30.71 9.75
C ARG A 252 -10.86 -31.93 10.62
N PHE A 253 -10.82 -31.74 11.94
CA PHE A 253 -10.66 -32.86 12.87
C PHE A 253 -11.83 -33.84 12.76
N ALA A 254 -13.07 -33.37 12.80
CA ALA A 254 -14.26 -34.19 12.62
C ALA A 254 -14.22 -34.97 11.29
N THR A 255 -13.81 -34.32 10.20
CA THR A 255 -13.63 -34.98 8.89
C THR A 255 -12.55 -36.08 8.94
N GLU A 256 -11.44 -35.84 9.63
CA GLU A 256 -10.36 -36.81 9.81
C GLU A 256 -10.80 -38.02 10.66
N VAL A 257 -11.63 -37.80 11.69
CA VAL A 257 -12.20 -38.84 12.54
C VAL A 257 -13.24 -39.68 11.77
N GLU A 258 -14.16 -39.02 11.07
CA GLU A 258 -15.17 -39.65 10.20
C GLU A 258 -14.53 -40.51 9.10
N SER A 259 -13.52 -39.99 8.40
CA SER A 259 -12.83 -40.75 7.34
C SER A 259 -12.11 -42.01 7.85
N ARG A 260 -11.88 -42.12 9.16
CA ARG A 260 -11.31 -43.30 9.82
C ARG A 260 -12.36 -44.24 10.42
N GLY A 261 -13.65 -43.90 10.29
CA GLY A 261 -14.75 -44.70 10.81
C GLY A 261 -14.80 -44.76 12.35
N LEU A 262 -14.33 -43.71 13.02
CA LEU A 262 -14.33 -43.62 14.48
C LEU A 262 -15.62 -42.96 14.97
N THR A 263 -16.19 -43.49 16.05
CA THR A 263 -17.33 -42.87 16.74
C THR A 263 -16.85 -41.64 17.53
N TRP A 264 -17.56 -40.52 17.40
CA TRP A 264 -17.28 -39.32 18.19
C TRP A 264 -18.55 -38.60 18.62
N ILE A 265 -18.46 -37.89 19.74
CA ILE A 265 -19.50 -37.03 20.29
C ILE A 265 -18.90 -35.64 20.47
N TYR A 266 -19.53 -34.62 19.89
CA TYR A 266 -19.06 -33.23 19.99
C TYR A 266 -19.67 -32.53 21.20
N GLU A 267 -18.81 -31.92 22.02
CA GLU A 267 -19.16 -31.19 23.25
C GLU A 267 -20.07 -31.98 24.22
N GLU A 268 -19.79 -33.26 24.45
CA GLU A 268 -20.67 -34.18 25.21
C GLU A 268 -21.01 -33.66 26.63
N LYS A 269 -19.98 -33.34 27.41
CA LYS A 269 -20.13 -32.88 28.80
C LYS A 269 -18.95 -32.01 29.21
N ARG A 270 -19.14 -31.28 30.31
CA ARG A 270 -18.10 -30.51 30.97
C ARG A 270 -17.39 -31.37 32.02
N LEU A 271 -16.07 -31.22 32.09
CA LEU A 271 -15.16 -32.01 32.93
C LEU A 271 -14.39 -31.08 33.87
N GLY A 272 -13.88 -31.63 34.98
CA GLY A 272 -13.09 -30.87 35.95
C GLY A 272 -13.93 -29.96 36.85
N LYS A 273 -13.32 -29.52 37.94
CA LYS A 273 -13.86 -28.45 38.81
C LYS A 273 -13.95 -27.13 38.04
N GLY A 274 -13.06 -26.93 37.06
CA GLY A 274 -13.10 -25.81 36.12
C GLY A 274 -14.29 -25.81 35.15
N ASN A 275 -15.12 -26.88 35.13
CA ASN A 275 -16.29 -27.02 34.26
C ASN A 275 -15.94 -26.79 32.77
N TYR A 276 -14.79 -27.33 32.35
CA TYR A 276 -14.22 -27.14 31.03
C TYR A 276 -14.94 -28.03 30.01
N LEU A 277 -15.23 -27.50 28.82
CA LEU A 277 -15.92 -28.23 27.76
C LEU A 277 -14.89 -28.61 26.71
N VAL A 278 -14.54 -29.90 26.67
CA VAL A 278 -13.63 -30.44 25.64
C VAL A 278 -14.42 -30.66 24.35
N ASP A 279 -13.79 -30.36 23.21
CA ASP A 279 -14.49 -30.37 21.91
C ASP A 279 -15.02 -31.75 21.49
N PHE A 280 -14.23 -32.83 21.64
CA PHE A 280 -14.61 -34.17 21.17
C PHE A 280 -14.38 -35.26 22.21
N HIS A 281 -15.34 -36.18 22.34
CA HIS A 281 -15.21 -37.46 23.05
C HIS A 281 -15.29 -38.62 22.04
N LEU A 282 -14.31 -39.52 22.10
CA LEU A 282 -14.22 -40.73 21.28
C LEU A 282 -14.33 -41.96 22.21
N PRO A 283 -15.56 -42.44 22.46
CA PRO A 283 -15.82 -43.44 23.50
C PRO A 283 -15.12 -44.78 23.22
N ASP A 284 -15.06 -45.21 21.96
CA ASP A 284 -14.45 -46.48 21.57
C ASP A 284 -12.92 -46.47 21.77
N GLN A 285 -12.29 -45.29 21.83
CA GLN A 285 -10.85 -45.11 22.02
C GLN A 285 -10.49 -44.69 23.45
N MET A 286 -11.48 -44.59 24.34
CA MET A 286 -11.33 -44.05 25.71
C MET A 286 -10.56 -42.74 25.70
N ALA A 287 -10.94 -41.82 24.81
CA ALA A 287 -10.15 -40.63 24.53
C ALA A 287 -10.98 -39.36 24.35
N TRP A 288 -10.44 -38.25 24.83
CA TRP A 288 -10.95 -36.91 24.66
C TRP A 288 -9.97 -36.08 23.83
N VAL A 289 -10.49 -35.25 22.92
CA VAL A 289 -9.67 -34.42 22.05
C VAL A 289 -10.15 -32.97 22.08
N GLU A 290 -9.27 -32.08 22.52
CA GLU A 290 -9.44 -30.63 22.43
C GLU A 290 -8.84 -30.13 21.11
N VAL A 291 -9.57 -29.34 20.33
CA VAL A 291 -9.10 -28.82 19.04
C VAL A 291 -8.75 -27.34 19.16
N LYS A 292 -7.45 -27.03 19.11
CA LYS A 292 -6.97 -25.68 19.46
C LYS A 292 -5.98 -25.11 18.46
N GLY A 293 -6.23 -23.86 18.05
CA GLY A 293 -5.30 -23.11 17.20
C GLY A 293 -4.12 -22.50 17.97
N ARG A 294 -4.37 -21.97 19.17
CA ARG A 294 -3.35 -21.33 20.02
C ARG A 294 -3.62 -21.62 21.50
N PHE A 295 -2.56 -21.95 22.23
CA PHE A 295 -2.57 -22.07 23.69
C PHE A 295 -2.61 -20.71 24.36
N GLU A 296 -3.42 -20.63 25.40
CA GLU A 296 -3.51 -19.55 26.37
C GLU A 296 -2.96 -20.04 27.72
N PRO A 297 -2.45 -19.13 28.56
CA PRO A 297 -1.90 -19.51 29.86
C PRO A 297 -2.85 -20.32 30.74
N ARG A 298 -4.17 -20.10 30.61
CA ARG A 298 -5.18 -20.83 31.38
C ARG A 298 -5.36 -22.29 30.97
N ASP A 299 -5.02 -22.64 29.73
CA ASP A 299 -5.26 -23.99 29.21
C ASP A 299 -4.29 -25.00 29.85
N ASP A 300 -3.07 -24.56 30.18
CA ASP A 300 -2.08 -25.42 30.84
C ASP A 300 -2.60 -25.94 32.19
N PHE A 301 -3.28 -25.09 32.96
CA PHE A 301 -3.88 -25.49 34.23
C PHE A 301 -5.13 -26.36 34.02
N LEU A 302 -6.08 -25.91 33.19
CA LEU A 302 -7.39 -26.55 33.06
C LEU A 302 -7.29 -27.93 32.38
N LEU A 303 -6.48 -28.07 31.33
CA LEU A 303 -6.36 -29.35 30.62
C LEU A 303 -5.59 -30.39 31.44
N ARG A 304 -4.63 -29.99 32.29
CA ARG A 304 -3.98 -30.92 33.24
C ARG A 304 -4.95 -31.42 34.31
N GLU A 305 -5.81 -30.53 34.79
CA GLU A 305 -6.86 -30.90 35.74
C GLU A 305 -7.82 -31.93 35.13
N ILE A 306 -8.26 -31.70 33.88
CA ILE A 306 -9.08 -32.65 33.13
C ILE A 306 -8.32 -33.96 32.91
N ALA A 307 -7.07 -33.92 32.47
CA ALA A 307 -6.27 -35.13 32.25
C ALA A 307 -6.16 -35.97 33.52
N LYS A 308 -6.02 -35.33 34.69
CA LYS A 308 -6.00 -36.02 35.99
C LYS A 308 -7.33 -36.69 36.34
N GLU A 309 -8.46 -36.05 36.00
CA GLU A 309 -9.79 -36.64 36.18
C GLU A 309 -10.02 -37.82 35.24
N LEU A 310 -9.68 -37.66 33.97
CA LEU A 310 -9.80 -38.72 32.95
C LEU A 310 -8.94 -39.94 33.26
N GLU A 311 -7.73 -39.75 33.84
CA GLU A 311 -6.86 -40.83 34.28
C GLU A 311 -7.55 -41.75 35.31
N GLN A 312 -8.44 -41.22 36.16
CA GLN A 312 -9.21 -42.01 37.14
C GLN A 312 -10.25 -42.91 36.46
N HIS A 313 -10.66 -42.56 35.25
CA HIS A 313 -11.61 -43.29 34.42
C HIS A 313 -10.94 -44.13 33.33
N ASN A 314 -9.60 -44.22 33.35
CA ASN A 314 -8.80 -44.87 32.31
C ASN A 314 -9.04 -44.28 30.90
N GLU A 315 -9.33 -42.98 30.85
CA GLU A 315 -9.48 -42.20 29.62
C GLU A 315 -8.27 -41.27 29.42
N ARG A 316 -8.01 -40.88 28.17
CA ARG A 316 -6.81 -40.11 27.78
C ARG A 316 -7.19 -38.77 27.16
N LEU A 317 -6.38 -37.74 27.37
CA LEU A 317 -6.60 -36.42 26.77
C LEU A 317 -5.53 -36.08 25.72
N PHE A 318 -5.99 -35.66 24.55
CA PHE A 318 -5.12 -35.11 23.51
C PHE A 318 -5.53 -33.69 23.15
N VAL A 319 -4.56 -32.90 22.66
CA VAL A 319 -4.83 -31.60 22.04
C VAL A 319 -4.38 -31.64 20.59
N TYR A 320 -5.34 -31.47 19.69
CA TYR A 320 -5.10 -31.40 18.26
C TYR A 320 -4.94 -29.94 17.82
N THR A 321 -3.82 -29.63 17.17
CA THR A 321 -3.53 -28.27 16.71
C THR A 321 -3.26 -28.22 15.21
N SER A 322 -3.20 -27.00 14.64
CA SER A 322 -2.72 -26.82 13.27
C SER A 322 -1.23 -27.15 13.08
N GLY A 323 -0.48 -27.17 14.18
CA GLY A 323 0.91 -27.59 14.22
C GLY A 323 1.05 -29.05 14.66
N ARG A 324 1.85 -29.27 15.71
CA ARG A 324 2.02 -30.60 16.30
C ARG A 324 0.97 -30.83 17.40
N PRO A 325 0.31 -32.00 17.44
CA PRO A 325 -0.57 -32.37 18.54
C PRO A 325 0.20 -32.57 19.85
N PHE A 326 -0.56 -32.71 20.94
CA PHE A 326 -0.04 -32.99 22.27
C PHE A 326 -0.80 -34.15 22.91
N VAL A 327 -0.07 -34.97 23.66
CA VAL A 327 -0.66 -35.79 24.72
C VAL A 327 -0.64 -34.96 26.00
N VAL A 328 -1.77 -34.91 26.70
CA VAL A 328 -1.88 -34.17 27.97
C VAL A 328 -1.99 -35.17 29.10
N ASN A 329 -0.99 -35.15 29.98
CA ASN A 329 -1.00 -35.89 31.22
C ASN A 329 -1.20 -34.89 32.39
N LYS A 330 -1.45 -35.40 33.60
CA LYS A 330 -1.56 -34.55 34.81
C LYS A 330 -0.32 -33.67 35.05
N ASP A 331 0.85 -34.14 34.62
CA ASP A 331 2.15 -33.51 34.93
C ASP A 331 2.73 -32.68 33.77
N GLU A 332 2.34 -32.95 32.52
CA GLU A 332 2.96 -32.29 31.35
C GLU A 332 2.13 -32.35 30.06
N PHE A 333 2.52 -31.50 29.11
CA PHE A 333 2.10 -31.52 27.72
C PHE A 333 3.22 -32.09 26.85
N GLN A 334 3.08 -33.34 26.40
CA GLN A 334 4.05 -33.97 25.53
C GLN A 334 3.70 -33.69 24.07
N LYS A 335 4.53 -32.90 23.37
CA LYS A 335 4.36 -32.61 21.94
C LYS A 335 4.74 -33.83 21.11
N ILE A 336 3.85 -34.27 20.23
CA ILE A 336 4.02 -35.48 19.40
C ILE A 336 3.87 -35.18 17.91
N THR A 337 4.29 -36.12 17.06
CA THR A 337 4.00 -36.02 15.61
C THR A 337 2.52 -36.32 15.33
N ARG A 338 2.06 -36.04 14.11
CA ARG A 338 0.65 -36.27 13.75
C ARG A 338 0.39 -37.76 13.51
N GLU A 339 1.40 -38.47 13.05
CA GLU A 339 1.44 -39.92 12.93
C GLU A 339 1.33 -40.57 14.32
N GLU A 340 2.17 -40.14 15.27
CA GLU A 340 2.11 -40.60 16.67
C GLU A 340 0.77 -40.29 17.33
N PHE A 341 0.16 -39.14 17.01
CA PHE A 341 -1.17 -38.79 17.53
C PHE A 341 -2.21 -39.82 17.12
N TRP A 342 -2.27 -40.16 15.83
CA TRP A 342 -3.22 -41.15 15.35
C TRP A 342 -2.88 -42.55 15.84
N GLU A 343 -1.60 -42.93 15.89
CA GLU A 343 -1.17 -44.22 16.42
C GLU A 343 -1.60 -44.41 17.88
N ARG A 344 -1.36 -43.41 18.75
CA ARG A 344 -1.76 -43.46 20.16
C ARG A 344 -3.28 -43.37 20.34
N LEU A 345 -3.97 -42.58 19.51
CA LEU A 345 -5.42 -42.48 19.60
C LEU A 345 -6.10 -43.81 19.23
N LEU A 346 -5.62 -44.48 18.18
CA LEU A 346 -6.18 -45.74 17.68
C LEU A 346 -5.80 -46.97 18.51
N ASN A 347 -4.70 -46.90 19.27
CA ASN A 347 -4.24 -47.99 20.14
C ASN A 347 -4.32 -47.55 21.62
N PRO A 348 -5.44 -47.82 22.31
CA PRO A 348 -5.69 -47.49 23.72
C PRO A 348 -4.58 -47.87 24.69
#